data_AF-A0A9W9DYI7-F1
#
_entry.id   AF-A0A9W9DYI7-F1
#
_cell.length_a   1.000
_cell.length_b   1.000
_cell.length_c   1.000
_cell.angle_alpha   90.00
_cell.angle_beta   90.00
_cell.angle_gamma   90.00
#
_symmetry.space_group_name_H-M   'P 1'
#
loop_
_entity.id
_entity.type
_entity.pdbx_description
1 polymer ?
#
loop_
_entity_poly.entity_id
_entity_poly.type
_entity_poly.pdbx_seq_one_letter_code
_entity_poly.pdbx_strand_id
1 'polypeptide(L)' 'YNHRIFKKFNDYPTAKMYYEELVDSKILDMLQPAPEKDEVFIVIQGVRPGVYIKRCVACSIGLAWQGGEVMATVGCKSNA' A
#
# COMPACT_ATOMS: atom_id res chain seq x y z
N TYR A 1 2.85 -6.83 13.94
CA TYR A 1 1.37 -7.00 13.99
C TYR A 1 0.59 -5.72 14.34
N ASN A 2 1.22 -4.63 14.83
CA ASN A 2 0.57 -3.38 15.25
C ASN A 2 0.04 -2.45 14.12
N HIS A 3 0.07 -2.87 12.85
CA HIS A 3 -0.30 -2.02 11.70
C HIS A 3 -1.32 -2.69 10.77
N ARG A 4 -2.21 -3.52 11.32
CA ARG A 4 -3.32 -4.09 10.55
C ARG A 4 -4.47 -3.09 10.49
N ILE A 5 -4.97 -2.84 9.28
CA ILE A 5 -6.16 -2.02 9.06
C ILE A 5 -7.36 -2.96 9.09
N PHE A 6 -8.23 -2.76 10.08
CA PHE A 6 -9.48 -3.51 10.19
C PHE A 6 -10.63 -2.58 9.85
N LYS A 7 -11.44 -2.95 8.85
CA LYS A 7 -12.73 -2.32 8.56
C LYS A 7 -13.82 -3.37 8.72
N LYS A 8 -14.80 -3.07 9.60
CA LYS A 8 -16.00 -3.91 9.75
C LYS A 8 -17.06 -3.45 8.74
N PHE A 9 -17.79 -4.41 8.21
CA PHE A 9 -18.93 -4.20 7.32
C PHE A 9 -20.15 -4.89 7.93
N ASN A 10 -21.33 -4.27 7.75
CA ASN A 10 -22.58 -4.78 8.30
C ASN A 10 -23.25 -5.81 7.37
N ASP A 11 -22.84 -5.86 6.11
CA ASP A 11 -23.39 -6.72 5.08
C ASP A 11 -22.29 -7.26 4.15
N TYR A 12 -22.51 -8.48 3.67
CA TYR A 12 -21.58 -9.18 2.79
C TYR A 12 -21.39 -8.53 1.40
N PRO A 13 -22.45 -8.05 0.71
CA PRO A 13 -22.29 -7.40 -0.59
C PRO A 13 -21.36 -6.20 -0.55
N THR A 14 -21.50 -5.33 0.46
CA THR A 14 -20.61 -4.18 0.64
C THR A 14 -19.18 -4.63 0.92
N ALA A 15 -18.98 -5.61 1.81
CA ALA A 15 -17.66 -6.14 2.08
C ALA A 15 -16.97 -6.69 0.81
N LYS A 16 -17.73 -7.40 -0.03
CA LYS A 16 -17.25 -7.97 -1.28
C LYS A 16 -16.88 -6.89 -2.29
N MET A 17 -17.73 -5.87 -2.46
CA MET A 17 -17.47 -4.75 -3.38
C MET A 17 -16.18 -4.01 -3.02
N TYR A 18 -15.97 -3.69 -1.73
CA TYR A 18 -14.73 -3.06 -1.28
C TYR A 18 -13.51 -3.97 -1.44
N TYR A 19 -13.66 -5.28 -1.24
CA TYR A 19 -12.58 -6.23 -1.46
C TYR A 19 -12.17 -6.27 -2.93
N GLU A 20 -13.13 -6.34 -3.84
CA GLU A 20 -12.89 -6.33 -5.30
C GLU A 20 -12.22 -5.02 -5.74
N GLU A 21 -12.67 -3.87 -5.24
CA GLU A 21 -12.03 -2.56 -5.48
C GLU A 21 -10.56 -2.53 -5.00
N LEU A 22 -10.27 -3.14 -3.84
CA LEU A 22 -8.92 -3.22 -3.29
C LEU A 22 -8.01 -4.20 -4.05
N VAL A 23 -8.58 -5.24 -4.64
CA VAL A 23 -7.88 -6.18 -5.54
C VAL A 23 -7.54 -5.45 -6.85
N ASP A 24 -8.51 -4.79 -7.47
CA ASP A 24 -8.32 -4.07 -8.74
C ASP A 24 -7.31 -2.93 -8.62
N SER A 25 -7.32 -2.21 -7.50
CA SER A 25 -6.38 -1.12 -7.22
C SER A 25 -4.97 -1.60 -6.83
N LYS A 26 -4.75 -2.93 -6.70
CA LYS A 26 -3.48 -3.56 -6.27
C LYS A 26 -2.96 -3.12 -4.90
N ILE A 27 -3.80 -2.48 -4.08
CA ILE A 27 -3.42 -2.06 -2.72
C ILE A 27 -3.16 -3.26 -1.83
N LEU A 28 -3.88 -4.36 -2.02
CA LEU A 28 -3.69 -5.58 -1.24
C LEU A 28 -2.31 -6.20 -1.46
N ASP A 29 -1.79 -6.17 -2.69
CA ASP A 29 -0.46 -6.68 -3.02
C ASP A 29 0.64 -5.94 -2.25
N MET A 30 0.42 -4.65 -1.97
CA MET A 30 1.33 -3.83 -1.18
C MET A 30 1.22 -4.08 0.34
N LEU A 31 0.07 -4.59 0.80
CA LEU A 31 -0.22 -4.83 2.22
C LEU A 31 -0.01 -6.29 2.65
N GLN A 32 -0.04 -7.24 1.71
CA GLN A 32 0.07 -8.68 1.97
C GLN A 32 1.45 -9.13 2.49
N PRO A 33 2.59 -8.66 1.94
CA PRO A 33 3.90 -9.07 2.43
C PRO A 33 4.11 -8.60 3.87
N ALA A 34 4.84 -9.37 4.69
CA ALA A 34 5.27 -8.87 5.99
C ALA A 34 6.19 -7.65 5.80
N PRO A 35 6.06 -6.57 6.59
CA PRO A 35 6.96 -5.42 6.51
C PRO A 35 8.37 -5.82 6.92
N GLU A 36 9.31 -5.71 5.99
CA GLU A 36 10.74 -5.78 6.24
C GLU A 36 11.27 -4.44 6.78
N LYS A 37 12.41 -4.49 7.49
CA LYS A 37 12.94 -3.33 8.24
C LYS A 37 13.47 -2.21 7.33
N ASP A 38 13.86 -2.55 6.10
CA ASP A 38 14.52 -1.66 5.15
C ASP A 38 13.76 -1.58 3.81
N GLU A 39 12.42 -1.66 3.87
CA GLU A 39 11.57 -1.50 2.69
C GLU A 39 11.56 -0.06 2.18
N VAL A 40 11.80 0.08 0.89
CA VAL A 40 11.62 1.32 0.14
C VAL A 40 10.54 1.09 -0.91
N PHE A 41 9.56 1.99 -0.91
CA PHE A 41 8.42 2.00 -1.83
C PHE A 41 8.61 3.15 -2.82
N ILE A 42 8.78 2.81 -4.08
CA ILE A 42 8.86 3.77 -5.17
C ILE A 42 7.49 3.79 -5.84
N VAL A 43 6.72 4.86 -5.57
CA VAL A 43 5.44 5.10 -6.22
C VAL A 43 5.73 5.74 -7.57
N ILE A 44 5.54 4.96 -8.63
CA ILE A 44 5.72 5.37 -10.03
C ILE A 44 4.45 6.07 -10.51
N GLN A 45 3.30 5.48 -10.21
CA GLN A 45 1.99 6.01 -10.55
C GLN A 45 1.10 5.99 -9.30
N GLY A 46 0.54 7.15 -8.95
CA GLY A 46 -0.30 7.34 -7.79
C GLY A 46 -0.66 8.82 -7.64
N VAL A 47 -1.35 9.17 -6.55
CA VAL A 47 -1.68 10.58 -6.24
C VAL A 47 -0.43 11.42 -6.03
N ARG A 48 0.61 10.84 -5.43
CA ARG A 48 1.90 11.51 -5.22
C ARG A 48 3.07 10.57 -5.51
N PRO A 49 3.57 10.54 -6.75
CA PRO A 49 4.77 9.80 -7.10
C PRO A 49 5.98 10.21 -6.25
N GLY A 50 6.82 9.24 -5.91
CA GLY A 50 7.98 9.48 -5.04
C GLY A 50 8.44 8.25 -4.27
N VAL A 51 9.48 8.45 -3.46
CA VAL A 51 10.12 7.40 -2.67
C VAL A 51 9.68 7.51 -1.21
N TYR A 52 9.19 6.40 -0.67
CA TYR A 52 8.66 6.31 0.68
C TYR A 52 9.32 5.16 1.44
N ILE A 53 9.76 5.44 2.68
CA ILE A 53 10.42 4.46 3.56
C ILE A 53 9.46 3.77 4.53
N LYS A 54 8.18 4.18 4.52
CA LYS A 54 7.14 3.63 5.37
C LYS A 54 5.98 3.22 4.49
N ARG A 55 5.62 1.93 4.54
CA ARG A 55 4.50 1.36 3.79
C ARG A 55 3.19 2.13 3.99
N CYS A 56 2.88 2.51 5.22
CA CYS A 56 1.67 3.27 5.52
C CYS A 56 1.66 4.65 4.84
N VAL A 57 2.82 5.29 4.69
CA VAL A 57 2.96 6.60 4.03
C VAL A 57 2.88 6.43 2.51
N ALA A 58 3.46 5.35 1.96
CA ALA A 58 3.30 5.00 0.55
C ALA A 58 1.82 4.77 0.20
N CYS A 59 1.07 4.01 1.02
CA CYS A 59 -0.36 3.80 0.82
C CYS A 59 -1.18 5.09 0.96
N SER A 60 -0.95 5.87 2.02
CA SER A 60 -1.84 6.99 2.36
C SER A 60 -1.52 8.29 1.63
N ILE A 61 -0.25 8.55 1.34
CA ILE A 61 0.20 9.76 0.65
C ILE A 61 0.49 9.47 -0.81
N GLY A 62 1.25 8.40 -1.08
CA GLY A 62 1.68 8.05 -2.43
C GLY A 62 0.52 7.58 -3.31
N LEU A 63 -0.26 6.62 -2.81
CA LEU A 63 -1.40 6.03 -3.52
C LEU A 63 -2.76 6.61 -3.11
N ALA A 64 -2.82 7.33 -1.98
CA ALA A 64 -4.06 7.81 -1.36
C ALA A 64 -5.18 6.75 -1.24
N TRP A 65 -4.80 5.47 -1.10
CA TRP A 65 -5.73 4.33 -1.14
C TRP A 65 -6.54 4.16 -2.44
N GLN A 66 -6.14 4.82 -3.52
CA GLN A 66 -6.80 4.74 -4.83
C GLN A 66 -6.12 3.75 -5.79
N GLY A 67 -5.01 3.14 -5.36
CA GLY A 67 -4.21 2.24 -6.18
C GLY A 67 -3.16 2.95 -7.02
N GLY A 68 -2.43 2.17 -7.80
CA GLY A 68 -1.37 2.67 -8.66
C GLY A 68 -0.24 1.66 -8.85
N GLU A 69 0.88 2.17 -9.36
CA GLU A 69 2.08 1.37 -9.60
C GLU A 69 3.14 1.70 -8.55
N VAL A 70 3.51 0.68 -7.78
CA VAL A 70 4.55 0.77 -6.75
C VAL A 70 5.54 -0.35 -6.95
N MET A 71 6.83 0.01 -6.97
CA MET A 71 7.90 -0.95 -6.79
C MET A 71 8.32 -0.96 -5.33
N ALA A 72 8.25 -2.13 -4.71
CA ALA A 72 8.84 -2.36 -3.40
C ALA A 72 10.25 -2.96 -3.60
N THR A 73 11.24 -2.41 -2.90
CA THR A 73 12.61 -2.93 -2.89
C THR A 73 13.15 -2.93 -1.47
N VAL A 74 14.08 -3.83 -1.19
CA VAL A 74 14.74 -3.95 0.11
C VAL A 74 16.12 -3.32 -0.04
N GLY A 75 16.36 -2.23 0.68
CA GLY A 75 17.65 -1.56 0.64
C GLY A 75 17.63 -0.20 1.32
N CYS A 76 18.76 0.18 1.92
CA CYS A 76 18.96 1.55 2.37
C CYS A 76 19.02 2.48 1.13
N LYS A 77 18.35 3.63 1.19
CA LYS A 77 18.63 4.75 0.29
C LYS A 77 20.14 5.02 0.37
N SER A 78 20.89 4.70 -0.68
CA SER A 78 22.26 5.19 -0.78
C SER A 78 22.17 6.70 -0.95
N ASN A 79 22.65 7.45 0.04
CA ASN A 79 22.90 8.87 -0.11
C ASN A 79 24.11 8.98 -1.05
N ALA A 80 23.85 9.11 -2.35
CA ALA A 80 24.78 9.71 -3.28
C ALA A 80 24.66 11.23 -3.21
#